data_AF-A0A1H8IMC6-F1
#
_entry.id   AF-A0A1H8IMC6-F1
#
_cell.length_a   1.000
_cell.length_b   1.000
_cell.length_c   1.000
_cell.angle_alpha   90.00
_cell.angle_beta   90.00
_cell.angle_gamma   90.00
#
_symmetry.space_group_name_H-M   'P 1'
#
loop_
_entity.id
_entity.type
_entity.pdbx_description
1 polymer ?
#
loop_
_entity_poly.entity_id
_entity_poly.type
_entity_poly.pdbx_seq_one_letter_code
_entity_poly.pdbx_strand_id
1 'polypeptide(L)' 'MSNPDKNDSGASQWLPIQIAPDDCDLELGRPHKTGILPLTFPCRRKAGVWFNVWADEAVLISPSHWRIWRSRI' A
#
# COMPACT_ATOMS: atom_id res chain seq x y z
N MET A 1 -22.65 24.08 6.05
CA MET A 1 -22.41 22.67 6.39
C MET A 1 -20.94 22.40 6.14
N SER A 2 -20.11 22.61 7.15
CA SER A 2 -18.66 22.39 7.05
C SER A 2 -18.38 20.98 7.56
N ASN A 3 -17.99 20.07 6.67
CA ASN A 3 -17.64 18.69 7.05
C ASN A 3 -16.40 18.75 7.97
N PRO A 4 -16.46 18.23 9.21
CA PRO A 4 -15.33 18.19 10.10
C PRO A 4 -14.66 16.82 10.01
N ASP A 5 -13.95 16.52 8.92
CA ASP A 5 -13.11 15.31 8.82
C ASP A 5 -11.65 15.64 8.53
N LYS A 6 -11.18 16.74 9.14
CA LYS A 6 -9.74 17.02 9.28
C LYS A 6 -9.35 16.80 10.73
N ASN A 7 -9.21 15.53 11.12
CA ASN A 7 -8.34 15.16 12.22
C ASN A 7 -7.94 13.68 12.10
N ASP A 8 -6.72 13.40 11.65
CA ASP A 8 -5.73 12.66 12.46
C ASP A 8 -4.37 12.53 11.73
N SER A 9 -3.42 13.36 12.14
CA SER A 9 -2.10 12.94 12.63
C SER A 9 -1.28 11.90 11.83
N GLY A 10 -0.63 12.34 10.76
CA GLY A 10 0.84 12.23 10.60
C GLY A 10 1.59 10.87 10.61
N ALA A 11 0.99 9.67 10.66
CA ALA A 11 1.85 8.47 10.77
C ALA A 11 1.44 7.14 10.11
N SER A 12 0.28 6.92 9.50
CA SER A 12 -0.05 5.60 8.88
C SER A 12 -1.16 5.62 7.82
N GLN A 13 -1.21 6.66 6.98
CA GLN A 13 -2.30 6.81 6.02
C GLN A 13 -2.06 5.99 4.75
N TRP A 14 -3.00 5.09 4.44
CA TRP A 14 -3.08 4.40 3.17
C TRP A 14 -3.32 5.41 2.05
N LEU A 15 -2.49 5.36 1.00
CA LEU A 15 -2.55 6.19 -0.18
C LEU A 15 -3.18 5.42 -1.35
N PRO A 16 -3.84 6.09 -2.31
CA PRO A 16 -4.43 5.44 -3.48
C PRO A 16 -3.37 4.74 -4.34
N ILE A 17 -3.64 3.51 -4.79
CA ILE A 17 -2.69 2.72 -5.61
C ILE A 17 -2.24 3.41 -6.90
N GLN A 18 -3.07 4.30 -7.46
CA GLN A 18 -2.77 5.01 -8.70
C GLN A 18 -1.54 5.92 -8.59
N ILE A 19 -1.27 6.44 -7.39
CA ILE A 19 -0.12 7.30 -7.11
C ILE A 19 1.06 6.55 -6.48
N ALA A 20 1.01 5.20 -6.48
CA ALA A 20 2.10 4.41 -5.94
C ALA A 20 3.40 4.70 -6.72
N PRO A 21 4.53 4.92 -6.04
CA PRO A 21 5.82 5.05 -6.71
C PRO A 21 6.28 3.70 -7.26
N ASP A 22 7.03 3.75 -8.36
CA ASP A 22 7.76 2.60 -8.87
C ASP A 22 9.08 2.40 -8.10
N ASP A 23 9.61 1.18 -8.14
CA ASP A 23 10.89 0.76 -7.56
C ASP A 23 11.06 1.03 -6.05
N CYS A 24 9.96 1.19 -5.33
CA CYS A 24 9.93 1.36 -3.87
C CYS A 24 9.31 0.14 -3.18
N ASP A 25 9.76 -0.16 -1.96
CA ASP A 25 9.16 -1.22 -1.14
C ASP A 25 7.92 -0.68 -0.44
N LEU A 26 6.76 -1.16 -0.90
CA LEU A 26 5.46 -0.70 -0.45
C LEU A 26 4.72 -1.81 0.26
N GLU A 27 4.05 -1.47 1.35
CA GLU A 27 3.00 -2.31 1.89
C GLU A 27 1.73 -2.01 1.11
N LEU A 28 1.15 -3.06 0.54
CA LEU A 28 -0.06 -2.93 -0.25
C LEU A 28 -1.29 -3.28 0.57
N GLY A 29 -2.42 -2.68 0.21
CA GLY A 29 -3.68 -2.83 0.91
C GLY A 29 -4.79 -3.24 -0.05
N ARG A 30 -5.57 -4.27 0.32
CA ARG A 30 -6.76 -4.68 -0.41
C ARG A 30 -8.03 -4.22 0.31
N PRO A 31 -9.08 -3.85 -0.44
CA PRO A 31 -10.35 -3.51 0.18
C PRO A 31 -10.97 -4.77 0.79
N HIS A 32 -11.46 -4.64 2.02
CA HIS A 32 -12.13 -5.69 2.77
C HIS A 32 -13.40 -5.14 3.43
N LYS A 33 -14.27 -6.03 3.91
CA LYS A 33 -15.55 -5.66 4.53
C LYS A 33 -15.39 -4.71 5.73
N THR A 34 -14.26 -4.76 6.42
CA THR A 34 -13.98 -3.99 7.63
C THR A 34 -12.95 -2.87 7.42
N GLY A 35 -12.46 -2.65 6.19
CA GLY A 35 -11.45 -1.63 5.90
C GLY A 35 -10.40 -2.10 4.89
N ILE A 36 -9.17 -1.58 5.01
CA ILE A 36 -8.05 -1.99 4.16
C ILE A 36 -7.23 -3.05 4.88
N LEU A 37 -7.14 -4.24 4.27
CA LEU A 37 -6.28 -5.32 4.76
C LEU A 37 -4.89 -5.19 4.15
N PRO A 38 -3.82 -4.98 4.96
CA PRO A 38 -2.46 -5.02 4.48
C PRO A 38 -2.07 -6.40 3.96
N LEU A 39 -1.23 -6.43 2.93
CA LEU A 39 -0.45 -7.60 2.57
C LEU A 39 0.67 -7.78 3.60
N THR A 40 0.93 -9.02 3.96
CA THR A 40 1.93 -9.38 4.98
C THR A 40 3.37 -9.34 4.47
N PHE A 41 3.58 -8.89 3.22
CA PHE A 41 4.88 -8.85 2.56
C PHE A 41 5.06 -7.53 1.78
N PRO A 42 6.30 -7.02 1.69
CA PRO A 42 6.61 -5.86 0.86
C PRO A 42 6.45 -6.19 -0.61
N CYS A 43 5.84 -5.26 -1.34
CA CYS A 43 5.65 -5.34 -2.76
C CYS A 43 6.30 -4.13 -3.45
N ARG A 44 6.90 -4.36 -4.61
CA ARG A 44 7.52 -3.32 -5.43
C ARG A 44 6.82 -3.25 -6.78
N ARG A 45 6.49 -2.04 -7.24
CA ARG A 45 5.96 -1.83 -8.59
C ARG A 45 7.12 -1.64 -9.55
N LYS A 46 7.14 -2.41 -10.65
CA LYS A 46 8.12 -2.27 -11.71
C LYS A 46 7.40 -2.39 -13.06
N ALA A 47 7.44 -1.33 -13.85
CA ALA A 47 6.77 -1.25 -15.17
C ALA A 47 5.28 -1.68 -15.12
N GLY A 48 4.57 -1.33 -14.04
CA GLY A 48 3.15 -1.68 -13.84
C GLY A 48 2.88 -3.09 -13.30
N VAL A 49 3.91 -3.92 -13.11
CA VAL A 49 3.80 -5.24 -12.48
C VAL A 49 4.20 -5.15 -11.01
N TRP A 50 3.47 -5.85 -10.16
CA TRP A 50 3.81 -5.98 -8.73
C TRP A 50 4.71 -7.18 -8.51
N PHE A 51 5.77 -6.99 -7.73
CA PHE A 51 6.70 -8.05 -7.34
C PHE A 51 6.71 -8.20 -5.82
N ASN A 52 6.72 -9.43 -5.33
CA ASN A 52 7.01 -9.71 -3.92
C ASN A 52 8.51 -9.53 -3.70
N VAL A 53 8.89 -8.56 -2.86
CA VAL A 53 10.31 -8.22 -2.63
C VAL A 53 11.07 -9.35 -1.93
N TRP A 54 10.39 -10.16 -1.12
CA TRP A 54 11.04 -11.28 -0.43
C TRP A 54 11.37 -12.46 -1.34
N ALA A 55 10.49 -12.75 -2.31
CA ALA A 55 10.66 -13.85 -3.24
C ALA A 55 11.33 -13.41 -4.57
N ASP A 56 11.36 -12.11 -4.83
CA ASP A 56 11.71 -11.52 -6.13
C ASP A 56 10.85 -12.05 -7.29
N GLU A 57 9.58 -12.37 -7.00
CA GLU A 57 8.63 -12.96 -7.95
C GLU A 57 7.49 -12.00 -8.29
N ALA A 58 7.05 -12.02 -9.56
CA ALA A 58 5.87 -11.29 -9.99
C ALA A 58 4.62 -11.86 -9.32
N VAL A 59 3.81 -10.98 -8.72
CA VAL A 59 2.57 -11.36 -8.05
C VAL A 59 1.37 -10.74 -8.76
N LEU A 60 0.38 -11.57 -9.08
CA LEU A 60 -0.88 -11.11 -9.63
C LEU A 60 -1.81 -10.68 -8.50
N ILE A 61 -1.76 -9.38 -8.18
CA ILE A 61 -2.57 -8.77 -7.13
C ILE A 61 -3.23 -7.50 -7.65
N SER A 62 -4.42 -7.20 -7.11
CA SER A 62 -5.17 -5.96 -7.38
C SER A 62 -5.33 -5.14 -6.09
N PRO A 63 -4.24 -4.53 -5.58
CA PRO A 63 -4.31 -3.64 -4.43
C PRO A 63 -5.13 -2.38 -4.74
N SER A 64 -5.83 -1.85 -3.74
CA SER A 64 -6.54 -0.55 -3.84
C SER A 64 -5.74 0.59 -3.23
N HIS A 65 -4.94 0.28 -2.22
CA HIS A 65 -4.13 1.26 -1.49
C HIS A 65 -2.70 0.77 -1.29
N TRP A 66 -1.82 1.69 -0.93
CA TRP A 66 -0.44 1.42 -0.57
C TRP A 66 0.01 2.33 0.58
N ARG A 67 1.11 1.97 1.22
CA ARG A 67 1.89 2.85 2.10
C ARG A 67 3.35 2.40 2.07
N ILE A 68 4.25 3.24 2.56
CA ILE A 68 5.66 2.86 2.65
C ILE A 68 5.80 1.65 3.56
N TRP A 69 6.49 0.61 3.08
CA TRP A 69 6.83 -0.53 3.91
C TRP A 69 7.77 -0.07 5.02
N ARG A 70 7.26 -0.02 6.25
CA ARG A 70 8.07 0.27 7.42
C ARG A 70 8.59 -1.06 7.95
N SER A 71 9.81 -1.43 7.55
CA SER A 71 10.57 -2.45 8.27
C SER A 71 10.65 -1.99 9.72
N ARG A 72 9.88 -2.63 10.61
CA ARG A 72 10.05 -2.43 12.05
C ARG A 72 11.43 -2.98 12.37
N ILE A 73 12.37 -2.05 12.53
CA ILE A 73 13.68 -2.28 13.15
C ILE A 73 13.46 -2.68 14.60
#